data_AF-A0A658NNT0-F1
#
_entry.id   AF-A0A658NNT0-F1
#
_cell.length_a   1.000
_cell.length_b   1.000
_cell.length_c   1.000
_cell.angle_alpha   90.00
_cell.angle_beta   90.00
_cell.angle_gamma   90.00
#
_symmetry.space_group_name_H-M   'P 1'
#
loop_
_entity.id
_entity.type
_entity.pdbx_description
1 polymer ?
#
loop_
_entity_poly.entity_id
_entity_poly.type
_entity_poly.pdbx_seq_one_letter_code
_entity_poly.pdbx_strand_id
1 'polypeptide(L)'
;IDLGRNDVGRVARVGSVQVTDRMVIERYSHVMHIVSNVVGRLRPGLSALDVLRATFPAGTLSGAPKVRSMEIIDELEPVKRGVYA
;
A
#
# COMPACT_ATOMS: atom_id res chain seq x y z
N ILE A 1 6.46 -4.77 2.81
CA ILE A 1 5.89 -5.88 2.01
C ILE A 1 4.59 -6.38 2.63
N ASP A 2 4.58 -6.77 3.91
CA ASP A 2 3.39 -7.37 4.53
C ASP A 2 2.17 -6.45 4.60
N LEU A 3 2.37 -5.15 4.86
CA LEU A 3 1.28 -4.18 4.79
C LEU A 3 0.64 -4.15 3.39
N GLY A 4 1.45 -4.21 2.33
CA GLY A 4 0.94 -4.28 0.95
C GLY A 4 0.18 -5.57 0.67
N ARG A 5 0.64 -6.72 1.21
CA ARG A 5 -0.10 -8.00 1.12
C ARG A 5 -1.45 -7.94 1.84
N ASN A 6 -1.48 -7.33 3.03
CA ASN A 6 -2.71 -7.12 3.78
C ASN A 6 -3.71 -6.25 2.99
N ASP A 7 -3.24 -5.14 2.43
CA ASP A 7 -4.10 -4.19 1.71
C ASP A 7 -4.66 -4.81 0.41
N VAL A 8 -3.80 -5.45 -0.40
CA VAL A 8 -4.23 -6.19 -1.60
C VAL A 8 -5.17 -7.34 -1.24
N GLY A 9 -4.90 -8.06 -0.15
CA GLY A 9 -5.72 -9.18 0.33
C GLY A 9 -7.16 -8.79 0.66
N ARG A 10 -7.41 -7.54 1.07
CA ARG A 10 -8.77 -7.06 1.36
C ARG A 10 -9.68 -7.04 0.14
N VAL A 11 -9.14 -6.92 -1.07
CA VAL A 11 -9.91 -6.81 -2.33
C VAL A 11 -9.60 -7.90 -3.36
N ALA A 12 -8.57 -8.70 -3.12
CA ALA A 12 -8.20 -9.80 -4.00
C ALA A 12 -9.03 -11.07 -3.76
N ARG A 13 -9.08 -11.95 -4.77
CA ARG A 13 -9.59 -13.32 -4.66
C ARG A 13 -8.72 -14.11 -3.69
N VAL A 14 -9.35 -14.94 -2.86
CA VAL A 14 -8.64 -15.82 -1.91
C VAL A 14 -7.61 -16.66 -2.66
N GLY A 15 -6.39 -16.75 -2.12
CA GLY A 15 -5.28 -17.49 -2.72
C GLY A 15 -4.58 -16.81 -3.91
N SER A 16 -5.06 -15.65 -4.38
CA SER A 16 -4.44 -14.96 -5.53
C SER A 16 -3.34 -13.96 -5.19
N VAL A 17 -3.19 -13.59 -3.91
CA VAL A 17 -2.18 -12.62 -3.48
C VAL A 17 -0.80 -13.25 -3.47
N GLN A 18 0.12 -12.70 -4.26
CA GLN A 18 1.47 -13.21 -4.40
C GLN A 18 2.49 -12.08 -4.39
N VAL A 19 3.69 -12.38 -3.89
CA VAL A 19 4.86 -11.50 -4.04
C VAL A 19 5.64 -12.02 -5.24
N THR A 20 5.61 -11.33 -6.37
CA THR A 20 6.24 -11.80 -7.62
C THR A 20 7.72 -11.48 -7.66
N ASP A 21 8.10 -10.28 -7.24
CA ASP A 21 9.48 -9.82 -7.17
C ASP A 21 9.80 -9.47 -5.73
N ARG A 22 10.91 -9.99 -5.22
CA ARG A 22 11.31 -9.80 -3.82
C ARG A 22 12.70 -9.18 -3.75
N MET A 23 12.76 -7.96 -3.21
CA MET A 23 13.98 -7.20 -2.95
C MET A 23 14.88 -7.07 -4.19
N VAL A 24 14.28 -6.86 -5.36
CA VAL A 24 15.00 -6.67 -6.63
C VAL A 24 15.51 -5.24 -6.74
N ILE A 25 16.66 -5.05 -7.39
CA ILE A 25 17.19 -3.71 -7.67
C ILE A 25 16.57 -3.17 -8.95
N GLU A 26 15.74 -2.14 -8.82
CA GLU A 26 15.19 -1.39 -9.94
C GLU A 26 16.06 -0.16 -10.20
N ARG A 27 16.58 -0.04 -11.42
CA ARG A 27 17.51 1.04 -11.81
C ARG A 27 16.77 2.07 -12.65
N TYR A 28 16.76 3.31 -12.18
CA TYR A 28 16.36 4.48 -12.93
C TYR A 28 17.60 5.27 -13.36
N SER A 29 17.40 6.34 -14.14
CA SER A 29 18.51 7.12 -14.71
C SER A 29 19.51 7.66 -13.68
N HIS A 30 19.07 7.96 -12.45
CA HIS A 30 19.91 8.61 -11.43
C HIS A 30 19.86 7.93 -10.05
N VAL A 31 18.98 6.95 -9.85
CA VAL A 31 18.76 6.30 -8.56
C VAL A 31 18.45 4.82 -8.75
N MET A 32 18.65 4.05 -7.68
CA MET A 32 18.30 2.64 -7.62
C MET A 32 17.45 2.39 -6.39
N HIS A 33 16.35 1.65 -6.54
CA HIS A 33 15.47 1.28 -5.43
C HIS A 33 15.48 -0.24 -5.23
N ILE A 34 15.43 -0.69 -3.97
CA ILE A 34 15.10 -2.07 -3.64
C ILE A 34 13.57 -2.18 -3.65
N VAL A 35 13.03 -2.92 -4.61
CA VAL A 35 11.59 -3.01 -4.87
C VAL A 35 11.10 -4.43 -4.59
N SER A 36 9.84 -4.53 -4.14
CA SER A 36 9.14 -5.80 -4.07
C SER A 36 7.72 -5.61 -4.59
N ASN A 37 7.27 -6.52 -5.45
CA ASN A 37 5.98 -6.45 -6.12
C ASN A 37 4.98 -7.37 -5.43
N VAL A 38 3.82 -6.83 -5.07
CA VAL A 38 2.69 -7.58 -4.53
C VAL A 38 1.53 -7.46 -5.51
N VAL A 39 1.05 -8.60 -6.01
CA VAL A 39 -0.04 -8.67 -6.97
C VAL A 39 -1.18 -9.52 -6.43
N GLY A 40 -2.40 -9.25 -6.88
CA GLY A 40 -3.58 -10.04 -6.57
C GLY A 40 -4.64 -9.92 -7.66
N ARG A 41 -5.48 -10.93 -7.83
CA ARG A 41 -6.60 -10.86 -8.78
C ARG A 41 -7.78 -10.22 -8.08
N LEU A 42 -8.30 -9.10 -8.63
CA LEU A 42 -9.48 -8.44 -8.07
C LEU A 42 -10.67 -9.41 -7.97
N ARG A 43 -11.42 -9.35 -6.86
CA ARG A 43 -12.66 -10.12 -6.75
C ARG A 43 -13.70 -9.66 -7.78
N PRO A 44 -14.51 -10.58 -8.34
CA PRO A 44 -15.62 -10.20 -9.19
C PRO A 44 -16.54 -9.20 -8.48
N GLY A 45 -17.09 -8.24 -9.23
CA GLY A 45 -18.01 -7.23 -8.69
C GLY A 45 -17.34 -6.05 -7.98
N LEU A 46 -16.00 -6.03 -7.86
CA LEU A 46 -15.27 -4.86 -7.39
C LEU A 46 -14.71 -4.05 -8.55
N SER A 47 -14.52 -2.76 -8.29
CA SER A 47 -13.99 -1.76 -9.22
C SER A 47 -12.62 -1.24 -8.79
N ALA A 48 -11.99 -0.43 -9.63
CA ALA A 48 -10.75 0.25 -9.30
C ALA A 48 -10.87 1.20 -8.08
N LEU A 49 -12.06 1.76 -7.83
CA LEU A 49 -12.30 2.61 -6.65
C LEU A 49 -12.27 1.81 -5.34
N ASP A 50 -12.73 0.56 -5.36
CA ASP A 50 -12.64 -0.33 -4.20
C ASP A 50 -11.19 -0.68 -3.88
N VAL A 51 -10.36 -0.85 -4.92
CA VAL A 51 -8.92 -1.03 -4.78
C VAL A 51 -8.29 0.20 -4.13
N LEU A 52 -8.56 1.39 -4.68
CA LEU A 52 -8.06 2.65 -4.13
C LEU A 52 -8.41 2.78 -2.64
N ARG A 53 -9.69 2.58 -2.28
CA ARG A 53 -10.15 2.65 -0.89
C ARG A 53 -9.45 1.65 0.04
N ALA A 54 -9.13 0.45 -0.45
CA ALA A 54 -8.47 -0.57 0.36
C ALA A 54 -6.98 -0.29 0.57
N THR A 55 -6.31 0.34 -0.40
CA THR A 55 -4.86 0.58 -0.36
C THR A 55 -4.49 1.97 0.15
N PHE A 56 -5.43 2.92 0.20
CA PHE A 56 -5.19 4.30 0.61
C PHE A 56 -5.26 4.51 2.14
N PRO A 57 -4.45 5.42 2.71
CA PRO A 57 -3.26 6.02 2.13
C PRO A 57 -2.12 4.98 2.04
N ALA A 58 -1.11 5.30 1.22
CA ALA A 58 0.05 4.44 1.05
C ALA A 58 0.75 4.20 2.39
N GLY A 59 1.20 2.97 2.62
CA GLY A 59 1.90 2.58 3.85
C GLY A 59 3.18 3.38 4.11
N THR A 60 3.87 3.79 3.05
CA THR A 60 5.09 4.61 3.11
C THR A 60 4.85 6.04 3.58
N LEU A 61 3.61 6.53 3.47
CA LEU A 61 3.21 7.88 3.88
C LEU A 61 2.41 7.88 5.20
N SER A 62 2.06 6.70 5.73
CA SER A 62 1.31 6.56 6.98
C SER A 62 2.16 5.83 8.01
N GLY A 63 2.16 4.50 7.98
CA GLY A 63 2.95 3.64 8.85
C GLY A 63 2.31 2.25 9.02
N ALA A 64 2.82 1.48 9.97
CA ALA A 64 2.28 0.18 10.34
C ALA A 64 2.31 0.00 11.88
N PRO A 65 1.20 -0.37 12.53
CA PRO A 65 -0.14 -0.62 11.98
C PRO A 65 -0.84 0.66 11.48
N LYS A 66 -1.40 0.62 10.25
CA LYS A 66 -1.86 1.81 9.50
C LYS A 66 -2.78 2.73 10.30
N VAL A 67 -3.81 2.18 10.95
CA VAL A 67 -4.80 2.97 11.73
C VAL A 67 -4.12 3.70 12.88
N ARG A 68 -3.35 2.99 13.72
CA ARG A 68 -2.67 3.61 14.86
C ARG A 68 -1.62 4.63 14.41
N SER A 69 -0.90 4.36 13.32
CA SER A 69 0.04 5.33 12.77
C SER A 69 -0.65 6.62 12.32
N MET A 70 -1.83 6.53 11.69
CA MET A 70 -2.60 7.71 11.29
C MET A 70 -3.16 8.49 12.49
N GLU A 71 -3.60 7.81 13.56
CA GLU A 71 -4.02 8.48 14.80
C GLU A 71 -2.86 9.29 15.40
N ILE A 72 -1.66 8.72 15.47
CA ILE A 72 -0.47 9.41 15.97
C ILE A 72 -0.10 10.60 15.06
N ILE A 73 -0.21 10.45 13.75
CA ILE A 73 0.02 11.56 12.81
C ILE A 73 -0.97 12.71 13.09
N ASP A 74 -2.25 12.41 13.28
CA ASP A 74 -3.28 13.41 13.59
C ASP A 74 -3.06 14.08 14.96
N GLU A 75 -2.55 13.32 15.94
CA GLU A 75 -2.18 13.84 17.28
C GLU A 75 -0.96 14.78 17.22
N LEU A 76 0.01 14.54 16.33
CA LEU A 76 1.30 15.22 16.31
C LEU A 76 1.40 16.34 15.28
N GLU A 77 0.73 16.23 14.14
CA GLU A 77 0.83 17.21 13.07
C GLU A 77 -0.07 18.42 13.32
N PRO A 78 0.43 19.65 13.11
CA PRO A 78 -0.30 20.86 13.45
C PRO A 78 -1.49 21.14 12.50
N VAL A 79 -1.51 20.49 11.34
CA VAL A 79 -2.52 20.69 10.28
C VAL A 79 -2.78 19.38 9.54
N LYS A 80 -3.93 19.31 8.88
CA LYS A 80 -4.25 18.22 7.96
C LYS A 80 -3.37 18.29 6.71
N ARG A 81 -2.96 17.13 6.22
CA ARG A 81 -2.04 17.02 5.08
C ARG A 81 -2.67 17.35 3.70
N GLY A 82 -3.99 17.23 3.57
CA GLY A 82 -4.71 17.65 2.36
C GLY A 82 -4.41 16.74 1.17
N VAL A 83 -3.87 17.30 0.08
CA VAL A 83 -3.47 16.51 -1.11
C VAL A 83 -2.20 15.71 -0.85
N TYR A 84 -1.36 16.17 0.08
CA TYR A 84 -0.29 15.34 0.62
C TYR A 84 -0.95 14.25 1.46
N ALA A 85 -0.81 12.99 1.07
CA ALA A 85 -1.20 11.77 1.79
C ALA A 85 -2.56 11.80 2.53
#